data_AF-A0A0Q6NJW5-F1
#
_entry.id   AF-A0A0Q6NJW5-F1
#
_cell.length_a   1.000
_cell.length_b   1.000
_cell.length_c   1.000
_cell.angle_alpha   90.00
_cell.angle_beta   90.00
_cell.angle_gamma   90.00
#
_symmetry.space_group_name_H-M   'P 1'
#
loop_
_entity.id
_entity.type
_entity.pdbx_description
1 polymer ?
#
loop_
_entity_poly.entity_id
_entity_poly.type
_entity_poly.pdbx_seq_one_letter_code
_entity_poly.pdbx_strand_id
1 'polypeptide(L)'
;MKREMTVVIAGLETKSEKIRALLHEGYMRTEVADFLNIRYQHVRKVAVDAGIEGGLQRGLVVVPRSKPIPKVRADVAIDVLADAGFERLGMWVADGAGGIGLDTSAPRDAGVYVFVVDGLIKYIGVSRAGIRSRMSNYRLGQAGQKTSARVNQIINEHVSAGTVVEIYIAMPPALEWNGLPVITAAGLEAGLIKMIQPPWNKMGVES
;
A
#
# COMPACT_ATOMS: atom_id res chain seq x y z
N MET A 1 -7.18 -30.25 -0.61
CA MET A 1 -8.47 -30.15 0.11
C MET A 1 -8.21 -30.57 1.55
N LYS A 2 -8.57 -29.78 2.56
CA LYS A 2 -8.29 -30.13 3.97
C LYS A 2 -9.19 -31.30 4.39
N ARG A 3 -8.64 -32.32 5.08
CA ARG A 3 -9.45 -33.41 5.65
C ARG A 3 -10.22 -32.90 6.86
N GLU A 4 -11.43 -33.39 7.10
CA GLU A 4 -12.23 -32.97 8.26
C GLU A 4 -11.47 -33.11 9.59
N MET A 5 -11.64 -32.14 10.48
CA MET A 5 -10.86 -32.05 11.73
C MET A 5 -10.99 -33.31 12.59
N THR A 6 -12.16 -33.92 12.64
CA THR A 6 -12.45 -35.18 13.36
C THR A 6 -11.60 -36.35 12.84
N VAL A 7 -11.40 -36.43 11.53
CA VAL A 7 -10.56 -37.44 10.88
C VAL A 7 -9.08 -37.18 11.15
N VAL A 8 -8.66 -35.92 11.14
CA VAL A 8 -7.26 -35.53 11.39
C VAL A 8 -6.80 -35.85 12.81
N ILE A 9 -7.70 -35.76 13.80
CA ILE A 9 -7.38 -36.04 15.20
C ILE A 9 -7.64 -37.48 15.63
N ALA A 10 -8.11 -38.34 14.72
CA ALA A 10 -8.45 -39.72 15.05
C ALA A 10 -7.21 -40.48 15.55
N GLY A 11 -7.33 -41.13 16.72
CA GLY A 11 -6.23 -41.89 17.33
C GLY A 11 -5.20 -41.04 18.08
N LEU A 12 -5.34 -39.71 18.15
CA LEU A 12 -4.48 -38.86 18.97
C LEU A 12 -5.07 -38.73 20.38
N GLU A 13 -4.23 -38.89 21.40
CA GLU A 13 -4.68 -38.89 22.79
C GLU A 13 -4.60 -37.48 23.39
N THR A 14 -3.48 -36.79 23.21
CA THR A 14 -3.26 -35.51 23.89
C THR A 14 -3.77 -34.32 23.09
N LYS A 15 -4.19 -33.26 23.79
CA LYS A 15 -4.59 -32.00 23.15
C LYS A 15 -3.45 -31.38 22.33
N SER A 16 -2.21 -31.49 22.79
CA SER A 16 -1.05 -30.96 22.08
C SER A 16 -0.76 -31.69 20.76
N GLU A 17 -0.97 -33.02 20.70
CA GLU A 17 -0.85 -33.78 19.45
C GLU A 17 -1.95 -33.38 18.45
N LYS A 18 -3.20 -33.27 18.94
CA LYS A 18 -4.34 -32.82 18.12
C LYS A 18 -4.11 -31.42 17.54
N ILE A 19 -3.58 -30.50 18.34
CA ILE A 19 -3.19 -29.16 17.89
C ILE A 19 -2.14 -29.24 16.78
N ARG A 20 -1.05 -29.98 16.99
CA ARG A 20 0.02 -30.11 15.99
C ARG A 20 -0.50 -30.69 14.68
N ALA A 21 -1.28 -31.77 14.73
CA ALA A 21 -1.85 -32.41 13.56
C ALA A 21 -2.77 -31.48 12.75
N LEU A 22 -3.67 -30.76 13.43
CA LEU A 22 -4.57 -29.81 12.77
C LEU A 22 -3.82 -28.62 12.15
N LEU A 23 -2.78 -28.10 12.82
CA LEU A 23 -1.97 -27.01 12.27
C LEU A 23 -1.16 -27.46 11.05
N HIS A 24 -0.62 -28.68 11.03
CA HIS A 24 0.08 -29.24 9.86
C HIS A 24 -0.87 -29.52 8.68
N GLU A 25 -2.12 -29.87 8.95
CA GLU A 25 -3.18 -29.97 7.92
C GLU A 25 -3.57 -28.57 7.36
N GLY A 26 -3.10 -27.49 7.99
CA GLY A 26 -3.29 -26.11 7.54
C GLY A 26 -4.52 -25.44 8.14
N TYR A 27 -5.08 -25.95 9.24
CA TYR A 27 -6.12 -25.24 10.00
C TYR A 27 -5.55 -24.03 10.74
N MET A 28 -6.37 -22.98 10.89
CA MET A 28 -6.00 -21.78 11.62
C MET A 28 -6.01 -22.04 13.13
N ARG A 29 -5.16 -21.33 13.88
CA ARG A 29 -5.08 -21.47 15.34
C ARG A 29 -6.40 -21.16 16.04
N THR A 30 -7.22 -20.27 15.48
CA THR A 30 -8.57 -19.96 15.97
C THR A 30 -9.52 -21.13 15.76
N GLU A 31 -9.57 -21.69 14.55
CA GLU A 31 -10.38 -22.86 14.21
C GLU A 31 -10.04 -24.06 15.12
N VAL A 32 -8.75 -24.27 15.39
CA VAL A 32 -8.28 -25.33 16.30
C VAL A 32 -8.70 -25.07 17.75
N ALA A 33 -8.61 -23.82 18.21
CA ALA A 33 -8.99 -23.45 19.57
C ALA A 33 -10.50 -23.67 19.82
N ASP A 34 -11.32 -23.26 18.85
CA ASP A 34 -12.77 -23.42 18.89
C ASP A 34 -13.16 -24.90 18.85
N PHE A 35 -12.58 -25.66 17.89
CA PHE A 35 -12.88 -27.09 17.72
C PHE A 35 -12.50 -27.94 18.94
N LEU A 36 -11.33 -27.69 19.54
CA LEU A 36 -10.87 -28.43 20.71
C LEU A 36 -11.39 -27.86 22.04
N ASN A 37 -12.17 -26.78 21.99
CA ASN A 37 -12.70 -26.04 23.14
C ASN A 37 -11.60 -25.69 24.16
N ILE A 38 -10.56 -25.00 23.70
CA ILE A 38 -9.41 -24.59 24.51
C ILE A 38 -9.03 -23.13 24.25
N ARG A 39 -8.33 -22.52 25.21
CA ARG A 39 -7.82 -21.15 25.02
C ARG A 39 -6.83 -21.08 23.86
N TYR A 40 -7.00 -20.06 23.01
CA TYR A 40 -6.07 -19.71 21.92
C TYR A 40 -4.60 -19.69 22.34
N GLN A 41 -4.30 -19.16 23.54
CA GLN A 41 -2.92 -19.09 24.05
C GLN A 41 -2.26 -20.46 24.21
N HIS A 42 -3.04 -21.51 24.50
CA HIS A 42 -2.53 -22.87 24.56
C HIS A 42 -2.16 -23.40 23.18
N VAL A 43 -3.00 -23.16 22.17
CA VAL A 43 -2.71 -23.48 20.75
C VAL A 43 -1.47 -22.73 20.27
N ARG A 44 -1.36 -21.43 20.59
CA ARG A 44 -0.18 -20.61 20.27
C ARG A 44 1.09 -21.16 20.90
N LYS A 45 1.05 -21.51 22.19
CA LYS A 45 2.23 -22.06 22.90
C LYS A 45 2.70 -23.36 22.24
N VAL A 46 1.78 -24.30 22.01
CA VAL A 46 2.11 -25.58 21.34
C VAL A 46 2.68 -25.36 19.94
N ALA A 47 2.15 -24.40 19.16
CA ALA A 47 2.68 -24.08 17.84
C ALA A 47 4.09 -23.50 17.90
N VAL A 48 4.38 -22.60 18.85
CA VAL A 48 5.70 -22.00 19.04
C VAL A 48 6.72 -23.04 19.51
N ASP A 49 6.37 -23.85 20.51
CA ASP A 49 7.24 -24.90 21.05
C ASP A 49 7.56 -25.98 19.98
N ALA A 50 6.67 -26.17 19.00
CA ALA A 50 6.84 -27.12 17.90
C ALA A 50 7.42 -26.50 16.61
N GLY A 51 7.74 -25.20 16.59
CA GLY A 51 8.27 -24.53 15.40
C GLY A 51 7.27 -24.42 14.24
N ILE A 52 5.96 -24.48 14.50
CA ILE A 52 4.91 -24.43 13.47
C ILE A 52 4.53 -22.97 13.19
N GLU A 53 5.08 -22.43 12.11
CA GLU A 53 4.80 -21.06 11.63
C GLU A 53 3.51 -20.96 10.79
N GLY A 54 2.97 -22.10 10.34
CA GLY A 54 1.68 -22.17 9.64
C GLY A 54 0.48 -21.78 10.52
N GLY A 55 -0.63 -21.37 9.88
CA GLY A 55 -1.90 -21.12 10.57
C GLY A 55 -2.05 -19.75 11.25
N LEU A 56 -1.17 -18.78 10.91
CA LEU A 56 -1.17 -17.44 11.50
C LEU A 56 -2.24 -16.49 10.91
N GLN A 57 -2.53 -16.55 9.60
CA GLN A 57 -3.45 -15.61 8.93
C GLN A 57 -4.10 -16.23 7.69
N ARG A 58 -5.37 -15.89 7.42
CA ARG A 58 -5.94 -15.97 6.08
C ARG A 58 -5.19 -14.94 5.20
N GLY A 59 -4.37 -15.43 4.27
CA GLY A 59 -4.02 -14.72 3.04
C GLY A 59 -3.37 -13.34 3.16
N LEU A 60 -2.50 -13.08 4.13
CA LEU A 60 -1.60 -11.92 4.09
C LEU A 60 -0.16 -12.43 4.08
N VAL A 61 0.56 -12.11 3.01
CA VAL A 61 2.01 -12.25 2.95
C VAL A 61 2.56 -11.27 3.98
N VAL A 62 2.95 -11.78 5.15
CA VAL A 62 3.78 -11.01 6.09
C VAL A 62 5.11 -10.80 5.37
N VAL A 63 5.30 -9.61 4.80
CA VAL A 63 6.60 -9.20 4.29
C VAL A 63 7.57 -9.30 5.46
N PRO A 64 8.68 -10.07 5.36
CA PRO A 64 9.70 -10.09 6.40
C PRO A 64 10.08 -8.66 6.77
N ARG A 65 10.44 -8.40 8.04
CA ARG A 65 11.01 -7.09 8.44
C ARG A 65 12.03 -6.69 7.39
N SER A 66 11.73 -5.64 6.62
CA SER A 66 12.54 -5.23 5.49
C SER A 66 13.97 -5.06 5.96
N LYS A 67 14.91 -5.76 5.33
CA LYS A 67 16.33 -5.40 5.44
C LYS A 67 16.42 -3.90 5.13
N PRO A 68 17.27 -3.12 5.81
CA PRO A 68 17.40 -1.70 5.53
C PRO A 68 17.61 -1.51 4.03
N ILE A 69 16.66 -0.82 3.39
CA ILE A 69 16.70 -0.55 1.95
C ILE A 69 17.98 0.24 1.70
N PRO A 70 18.87 -0.20 0.79
CA PRO A 70 20.07 0.56 0.45
C PRO A 70 19.69 1.99 0.07
N LYS A 71 20.27 2.99 0.74
CA LYS A 71 20.02 4.42 0.46
C LYS A 71 20.64 4.84 -0.87
N VAL A 72 19.90 4.75 -1.98
CA VAL A 72 20.15 5.45 -3.26
C VAL A 72 18.81 5.59 -4.00
N ARG A 73 18.33 6.72 -4.54
CA ARG A 73 18.55 8.19 -4.46
C ARG A 73 17.68 8.76 -5.61
N ALA A 74 16.69 9.61 -5.35
CA ALA A 74 15.99 10.56 -6.26
C ALA A 74 15.53 10.17 -7.70
N ASP A 75 15.98 9.05 -8.27
CA ASP A 75 15.98 8.73 -9.69
C ASP A 75 15.30 7.35 -9.91
N VAL A 76 14.23 7.09 -9.18
CA VAL A 76 13.44 5.88 -9.40
C VAL A 76 12.59 6.06 -10.65
N ALA A 77 12.79 5.17 -11.62
CA ALA A 77 12.06 5.13 -12.87
C ALA A 77 10.60 4.72 -12.66
N ILE A 78 9.70 5.30 -13.46
CA ILE A 78 8.27 5.00 -13.41
C ILE A 78 7.94 3.55 -13.76
N ASP A 79 8.77 2.88 -14.57
CA ASP A 79 8.57 1.48 -14.99
C ASP A 79 8.40 0.53 -13.79
N VAL A 80 9.11 0.79 -12.68
CA VAL A 80 8.99 0.01 -11.44
C VAL A 80 7.57 0.04 -10.87
N LEU A 81 6.88 1.18 -10.97
CA LEU A 81 5.50 1.30 -10.51
C LEU A 81 4.51 0.84 -11.57
N ALA A 82 4.79 1.07 -12.85
CA ALA A 82 3.95 0.58 -13.95
C ALA A 82 3.83 -0.95 -13.92
N ASP A 83 4.95 -1.66 -13.75
CA ASP A 83 4.99 -3.12 -13.59
C ASP A 83 4.25 -3.60 -12.33
N ALA A 84 4.14 -2.74 -11.31
CA ALA A 84 3.40 -3.00 -10.08
C ALA A 84 1.90 -2.64 -10.17
N GLY A 85 1.41 -2.23 -11.34
CA GLY A 85 0.00 -1.93 -11.59
C GLY A 85 -0.39 -0.45 -11.45
N PHE A 86 0.57 0.48 -11.51
CA PHE A 86 0.24 1.88 -11.73
C PHE A 86 -0.10 2.12 -13.21
N GLU A 87 -1.20 2.81 -13.46
CA GLU A 87 -1.65 3.15 -14.81
C GLU A 87 -1.38 4.62 -15.12
N ARG A 88 -0.98 4.90 -16.35
CA ARG A 88 -0.84 6.29 -16.83
C ARG A 88 -2.22 6.92 -16.92
N LEU A 89 -2.42 8.02 -16.19
CA LEU A 89 -3.64 8.81 -16.26
C LEU A 89 -3.58 9.84 -17.38
N GLY A 90 -2.54 10.67 -17.41
CA GLY A 90 -2.41 11.81 -18.32
C GLY A 90 -1.22 12.70 -17.96
N MET A 91 -1.27 13.99 -18.30
CA MET A 91 -0.24 14.96 -17.99
C MET A 91 -0.79 16.34 -17.64
N TRP A 92 0.00 17.13 -16.92
CA TRP A 92 -0.27 18.54 -16.76
C TRP A 92 0.10 19.32 -18.02
N VAL A 93 -0.77 20.25 -18.41
CA VAL A 93 -0.60 21.14 -19.57
C VAL A 93 -0.80 22.59 -19.16
N ALA A 94 -0.32 23.54 -19.95
CA ALA A 94 -0.64 24.95 -19.72
C ALA A 94 -2.15 25.19 -19.97
N ASP A 95 -2.80 25.97 -19.11
CA ASP A 95 -4.23 26.31 -19.28
C ASP A 95 -4.48 27.55 -20.15
N GLY A 96 -3.42 28.19 -20.64
CA GLY A 96 -3.48 29.42 -21.44
C GLY A 96 -3.66 30.72 -20.64
N ALA A 97 -3.95 30.65 -19.34
CA ALA A 97 -4.11 31.78 -18.42
C ALA A 97 -2.93 31.94 -17.45
N GLY A 98 -1.81 31.24 -17.70
CA GLY A 98 -0.64 31.20 -16.82
C GLY A 98 -0.76 30.19 -15.67
N GLY A 99 -1.77 29.32 -15.72
CA GLY A 99 -1.94 28.20 -14.81
C GLY A 99 -1.75 26.84 -15.49
N ILE A 100 -2.18 25.79 -14.81
CA ILE A 100 -2.02 24.40 -15.24
C ILE A 100 -3.39 23.72 -15.38
N GLY A 101 -3.56 22.91 -16.42
CA GLY A 101 -4.72 22.07 -16.67
C GLY A 101 -4.35 20.59 -16.72
N LEU A 102 -5.34 19.72 -16.53
CA LEU A 102 -5.19 18.29 -16.79
C LEU A 102 -5.69 18.00 -18.20
N ASP A 103 -4.91 17.26 -19.00
CA ASP A 103 -5.27 16.89 -20.38
C ASP A 103 -6.39 15.85 -20.48
N THR A 104 -6.72 15.20 -19.38
CA THR A 104 -7.69 14.12 -19.29
C THR A 104 -8.69 14.33 -18.14
N SER A 105 -9.66 13.43 -18.03
CA SER A 105 -10.57 13.35 -16.89
C SER A 105 -10.04 12.36 -15.85
N ALA A 106 -9.95 12.78 -14.59
CA ALA A 106 -9.51 11.92 -13.49
C ALA A 106 -10.67 11.14 -12.83
N PRO A 107 -10.41 9.94 -12.28
CA PRO A 107 -11.41 9.16 -11.54
C PRO A 107 -11.83 9.85 -10.24
N ARG A 108 -13.02 9.51 -9.74
CA ARG A 108 -13.55 10.06 -8.48
C ARG A 108 -13.18 9.22 -7.26
N ASP A 109 -12.52 8.10 -7.49
CA ASP A 109 -12.18 7.10 -6.49
C ASP A 109 -10.88 7.45 -5.75
N ALA A 110 -10.78 6.94 -4.51
CA ALA A 110 -9.60 7.09 -3.69
C ALA A 110 -8.43 6.27 -4.26
N GLY A 111 -7.21 6.75 -4.08
CA GLY A 111 -6.04 6.08 -4.64
C GLY A 111 -4.74 6.83 -4.38
N VAL A 112 -3.66 6.25 -4.89
CA VAL A 112 -2.32 6.85 -4.93
C VAL A 112 -2.12 7.46 -6.31
N TYR A 113 -1.46 8.61 -6.38
CA TYR A 113 -1.03 9.22 -7.63
C TYR A 113 0.43 9.62 -7.54
N VAL A 114 1.08 9.69 -8.70
CA VAL A 114 2.50 9.94 -8.86
C VAL A 114 2.70 11.00 -9.95
N PHE A 115 3.56 11.98 -9.71
CA PHE A 115 4.04 12.90 -10.74
C PHE A 115 5.42 12.48 -11.21
N VAL A 116 5.58 12.44 -12.53
CA VAL A 116 6.76 11.93 -13.22
C VAL A 116 7.25 12.98 -14.19
N VAL A 117 8.57 13.19 -14.20
CA VAL A 117 9.27 14.07 -15.15
C VAL A 117 10.45 13.31 -15.70
N ASP A 118 10.56 13.24 -17.03
CA ASP A 118 11.61 12.50 -17.74
C ASP A 118 11.73 11.04 -17.29
N GLY A 119 10.58 10.38 -17.10
CA GLY A 119 10.51 9.00 -16.61
C GLY A 119 10.87 8.80 -15.14
N LEU A 120 11.20 9.87 -14.41
CA LEU A 120 11.61 9.80 -13.00
C LEU A 120 10.48 10.27 -12.07
N ILE A 121 10.27 9.51 -11.00
CA ILE A 121 9.26 9.80 -9.98
C ILE A 121 9.67 11.03 -9.17
N LYS A 122 8.87 12.10 -9.24
CA LYS A 122 9.14 13.36 -8.53
C LYS A 122 8.26 13.56 -7.31
N TYR A 123 7.01 13.12 -7.35
CA TYR A 123 6.07 13.27 -6.24
C TYR A 123 5.16 12.06 -6.12
N ILE A 124 4.82 11.69 -4.89
CA ILE A 124 3.83 10.66 -4.57
C ILE A 124 2.83 11.25 -3.59
N GLY A 125 1.55 11.01 -3.81
CA GLY A 125 0.52 11.38 -2.85
C GLY A 125 -0.67 10.45 -2.87
N VAL A 126 -1.47 10.54 -1.80
CA VAL A 126 -2.73 9.80 -1.66
C VAL A 126 -3.91 10.77 -1.73
N SER A 127 -5.02 10.32 -2.30
CA SER A 127 -6.31 11.00 -2.21
C SER A 127 -7.35 10.09 -1.57
N ARG A 128 -8.03 10.61 -0.54
CA ARG A 128 -9.20 9.95 0.08
C ARG A 128 -10.53 10.37 -0.54
N ALA A 129 -10.60 11.59 -1.08
CA ALA A 129 -11.83 12.18 -1.63
C ALA A 129 -11.93 12.07 -3.16
N GLY A 130 -11.06 11.25 -3.78
CA GLY A 130 -10.99 11.08 -5.22
C GLY A 130 -9.77 11.69 -5.87
N ILE A 131 -9.19 11.01 -6.86
CA ILE A 131 -8.07 11.56 -7.66
C ILE A 131 -8.47 12.89 -8.32
N ARG A 132 -9.68 12.99 -8.86
CA ARG A 132 -10.21 14.23 -9.47
C ARG A 132 -10.18 15.42 -8.54
N SER A 133 -10.67 15.27 -7.31
CA SER A 133 -10.65 16.35 -6.32
C SER A 133 -9.21 16.79 -6.05
N ARG A 134 -8.29 15.82 -5.96
CA ARG A 134 -6.88 16.12 -5.70
C ARG A 134 -6.19 16.85 -6.85
N MET A 135 -6.46 16.48 -8.10
CA MET A 135 -5.95 17.21 -9.26
C MET A 135 -6.54 18.63 -9.32
N SER A 136 -7.83 18.80 -9.04
CA SER A 136 -8.43 20.15 -8.94
C SER A 136 -7.76 21.03 -7.88
N ASN A 137 -7.37 20.46 -6.73
CA ASN A 137 -6.66 21.20 -5.68
C ASN A 137 -5.27 21.66 -6.14
N TYR A 138 -4.54 20.83 -6.88
CA TYR A 138 -3.27 21.23 -7.48
C TYR A 138 -3.48 22.30 -8.54
N ARG A 139 -4.45 22.16 -9.44
CA ARG A 139 -4.78 23.21 -10.42
C ARG A 139 -5.03 24.56 -9.77
N LEU A 140 -5.86 24.59 -8.71
CA LEU A 140 -6.24 25.84 -8.04
C LEU A 140 -5.12 26.46 -7.20
N GLY A 141 -4.16 25.66 -6.72
CA GLY A 141 -2.99 26.17 -6.00
C GLY A 141 -3.32 27.00 -4.74
N GLN A 142 -4.45 26.73 -4.07
CA GLN A 142 -4.96 27.59 -2.99
C GLN A 142 -3.91 27.86 -1.90
N ALA A 143 -3.65 29.13 -1.58
CA ALA A 143 -2.60 29.55 -0.64
C ALA A 143 -2.76 28.97 0.79
N GLY A 144 -4.00 28.71 1.22
CA GLY A 144 -4.26 28.03 2.51
C GLY A 144 -3.81 26.56 2.56
N GLN A 145 -3.61 25.93 1.39
CA GLN A 145 -3.15 24.56 1.26
C GLN A 145 -1.66 24.55 0.86
N LYS A 146 -0.76 24.74 1.83
CA LYS A 146 0.69 24.90 1.60
C LYS A 146 1.31 23.86 0.64
N THR A 147 0.91 22.59 0.73
CA THR A 147 1.39 21.53 -0.18
C THR A 147 0.86 21.72 -1.60
N SER A 148 -0.44 21.99 -1.74
CA SER A 148 -1.08 22.18 -3.05
C SER A 148 -0.52 23.42 -3.75
N ALA A 149 -0.36 24.54 -3.03
CA ALA A 149 0.24 25.76 -3.56
C ALA A 149 1.70 25.55 -4.02
N ARG A 150 2.53 24.92 -3.18
CA ARG A 150 3.93 24.64 -3.54
C ARG A 150 4.05 23.70 -4.75
N VAL A 151 3.29 22.60 -4.75
CA VAL A 151 3.36 21.62 -5.83
C VAL A 151 2.77 22.19 -7.13
N ASN A 152 1.71 23.01 -7.04
CA ASN A 152 1.21 23.79 -8.18
C ASN A 152 2.32 24.64 -8.79
N GLN A 153 3.05 25.41 -7.97
CA GLN A 153 4.15 26.25 -8.45
C GLN A 153 5.21 25.40 -9.18
N ILE A 154 5.65 24.30 -8.58
CA ILE A 154 6.66 23.41 -9.18
C ILE A 154 6.18 22.84 -10.52
N ILE A 155 4.91 22.39 -10.61
CA ILE A 155 4.34 21.89 -11.87
C ILE A 155 4.28 23.00 -12.91
N ASN A 156 3.83 24.20 -12.53
CA ASN A 156 3.72 25.34 -13.43
C ASN A 156 5.09 25.77 -13.98
N GLU A 157 6.14 25.74 -13.16
CA GLU A 157 7.51 25.98 -13.59
C GLU A 157 7.95 24.98 -14.68
N HIS A 158 7.67 23.68 -14.50
CA HIS A 158 7.99 22.65 -15.51
C HIS A 158 7.18 22.81 -16.79
N VAL A 159 5.87 23.01 -16.67
CA VAL A 159 4.96 23.19 -17.81
C VAL A 159 5.34 24.44 -18.60
N SER A 160 5.67 25.55 -17.92
CA SER A 160 6.11 26.80 -18.55
C SER A 160 7.47 26.68 -19.23
N ALA A 161 8.35 25.81 -18.71
CA ALA A 161 9.62 25.47 -19.34
C ALA A 161 9.50 24.48 -20.51
N GLY A 162 8.29 24.00 -20.82
CA GLY A 162 8.03 23.02 -21.88
C GLY A 162 8.32 21.57 -21.47
N THR A 163 8.57 21.31 -20.18
CA THR A 163 8.75 19.95 -19.66
C THR A 163 7.39 19.31 -19.36
N VAL A 164 7.24 18.04 -19.73
CA VAL A 164 6.03 17.27 -19.48
C VAL A 164 6.04 16.73 -18.05
N VAL A 165 4.96 16.99 -17.31
CA VAL A 165 4.72 16.36 -16.00
C VAL A 165 3.61 15.34 -16.15
N GLU A 166 3.98 14.06 -16.24
CA GLU A 166 3.05 12.95 -16.36
C GLU A 166 2.45 12.55 -15.01
N ILE A 167 1.28 11.92 -15.06
CA ILE A 167 0.53 11.48 -13.90
C ILE A 167 0.21 9.99 -14.04
N TYR A 168 0.59 9.22 -13.03
CA TYR A 168 0.25 7.81 -12.89
C TYR A 168 -0.58 7.59 -11.63
N ILE A 169 -1.47 6.60 -11.64
CA ILE A 169 -2.37 6.31 -10.53
C ILE A 169 -2.43 4.82 -10.20
N ALA A 170 -2.73 4.51 -8.94
CA ALA A 170 -3.11 3.18 -8.50
C ALA A 170 -4.28 3.26 -7.53
N MET A 171 -5.25 2.36 -7.69
CA MET A 171 -6.45 2.27 -6.84
C MET A 171 -6.46 0.89 -6.15
N PRO A 172 -5.61 0.67 -5.14
CA PRO A 172 -5.55 -0.62 -4.49
C PRO A 172 -6.87 -0.94 -3.79
N PRO A 173 -7.30 -2.21 -3.76
CA PRO A 173 -8.55 -2.58 -3.12
C PRO A 173 -8.52 -2.29 -1.61
N ALA A 174 -9.71 -2.10 -1.04
CA ALA A 174 -9.86 -2.05 0.41
C ALA A 174 -9.44 -3.38 1.03
N LEU A 175 -8.74 -3.32 2.15
CA LEU A 175 -8.33 -4.50 2.92
C LEU A 175 -8.90 -4.44 4.33
N GLU A 176 -8.93 -5.58 4.99
CA GLU A 176 -9.28 -5.70 6.39
C GLU A 176 -8.17 -6.38 7.18
N TRP A 177 -8.01 -5.97 8.43
CA TRP A 177 -7.15 -6.62 9.42
C TRP A 177 -7.99 -6.97 10.64
N ASN A 178 -8.26 -8.25 10.85
CA ASN A 178 -9.13 -8.74 11.93
C ASN A 178 -10.50 -8.04 11.99
N GLY A 179 -11.11 -7.80 10.83
CA GLY A 179 -12.40 -7.10 10.72
C GLY A 179 -12.31 -5.57 10.86
N LEU A 180 -11.12 -4.99 11.00
CA LEU A 180 -10.91 -3.55 10.98
C LEU A 180 -10.49 -3.09 9.58
N PRO A 181 -11.05 -1.99 9.05
CA PRO A 181 -10.71 -1.51 7.72
C PRO A 181 -9.28 -0.95 7.67
N VAL A 182 -8.56 -1.30 6.60
CA VAL A 182 -7.22 -0.80 6.31
C VAL A 182 -7.31 0.15 5.12
N ILE A 183 -6.77 1.36 5.28
CA ILE A 183 -6.66 2.33 4.19
C ILE A 183 -5.44 1.95 3.33
N THR A 184 -5.62 0.98 2.44
CA THR A 184 -4.55 0.40 1.61
C THR A 184 -3.78 1.47 0.82
N ALA A 185 -4.47 2.46 0.26
CA ALA A 185 -3.84 3.54 -0.50
C ALA A 185 -2.89 4.39 0.36
N ALA A 186 -3.23 4.63 1.63
CA ALA A 186 -2.36 5.39 2.54
C ALA A 186 -1.14 4.57 2.97
N GLY A 187 -1.33 3.26 3.20
CA GLY A 187 -0.21 2.35 3.48
C GLY A 187 0.75 2.24 2.30
N LEU A 188 0.21 2.14 1.08
CA LEU A 188 1.00 2.12 -0.16
C LEU A 188 1.79 3.42 -0.34
N GLU A 189 1.16 4.59 -0.19
CA GLU A 189 1.84 5.89 -0.28
C GLU A 189 2.98 6.02 0.72
N ALA A 190 2.74 5.70 2.00
CA ALA A 190 3.78 5.77 3.03
C ALA A 190 4.96 4.82 2.72
N GLY A 191 4.67 3.60 2.25
CA GLY A 191 5.69 2.63 1.83
C GLY A 191 6.52 3.13 0.65
N LEU A 192 5.87 3.67 -0.38
CA LEU A 192 6.53 4.20 -1.56
C LEU A 192 7.36 5.45 -1.26
N ILE A 193 6.87 6.39 -0.44
CA ILE A 193 7.65 7.57 -0.04
C ILE A 193 8.90 7.15 0.74
N LYS A 194 8.77 6.17 1.64
CA LYS A 194 9.92 5.65 2.39
C LYS A 194 10.94 4.96 1.49
N MET A 195 10.47 4.23 0.48
CA MET A 195 11.30 3.49 -0.48
C MET A 195 12.01 4.42 -1.48
N ILE A 196 11.29 5.40 -2.04
CA ILE A 196 11.71 6.19 -3.20
C ILE A 196 12.30 7.54 -2.78
N GLN A 197 11.81 8.11 -1.66
CA GLN A 197 12.11 9.47 -1.21
C GLN A 197 12.01 10.52 -2.33
N PRO A 198 10.82 10.69 -2.95
CA PRO A 198 10.67 11.56 -4.11
C PRO A 198 11.04 13.02 -3.79
N PRO A 199 11.75 13.72 -4.68
CA PRO A 199 12.30 15.05 -4.39
C PRO A 199 11.25 16.12 -4.08
N TRP A 200 10.01 16.00 -4.57
CA TRP A 200 8.96 16.97 -4.31
C TRP A 200 8.14 16.65 -3.04
N ASN A 201 8.34 15.48 -2.43
CA ASN A 201 7.76 15.13 -1.14
C ASN A 201 8.60 15.78 -0.03
N LYS A 202 7.94 16.52 0.87
CA LYS A 202 8.61 16.94 2.11
C LYS A 202 8.75 15.71 2.99
N MET A 203 9.98 15.27 3.22
CA MET A 203 10.24 14.29 4.26
C MET A 203 9.99 14.98 5.60
N GLY A 204 9.04 14.47 6.40
CA GLY A 204 9.01 14.82 7.81
C GLY A 204 10.36 14.47 8.38
N VAL A 205 11.04 15.44 9.00
CA VAL A 205 12.22 15.14 9.81
C VAL A 205 11.69 14.23 10.92
N GLU A 206 12.01 12.94 10.88
CA GLU A 206 11.80 12.07 12.04
C GLU A 206 12.73 12.61 13.13
N SER A 207 12.15 13.38 14.06
CA SER A 207 12.78 13.78 15.33
C SER A 207 12.75 12.62 16.31
#